data_AF-A0A850MD72-F1
#
_entry.id   AF-A0A850MD72-F1
#
_cell.length_a   1.000
_cell.length_b   1.000
_cell.length_c   1.000
_cell.angle_alpha   90.00
_cell.angle_beta   90.00
_cell.angle_gamma   90.00
#
_symmetry.space_group_name_H-M   'P 1'
#
loop_
_entity.id
_entity.type
_entity.pdbx_description
1 polymer ?
#
loop_
_entity_poly.entity_id
_entity_poly.type
_entity_poly.pdbx_seq_one_letter_code
_entity_poly.pdbx_strand_id
1 'polypeptide(L)'
;MNGHKDGFKCRQCGICCYNNTCVLHPVDLPQIAAFLDLSIELTIKKYLIWDFCEGSDGKEGALLRPKRKGDLGTVADYRWAFESSRACVFLDRRTKCRIHPVKPRGGRESHHFSVDYTQQEAVMDWRGHPLIPPFELSHQLARNGFICAFLDIFNPRYLQDMPIRQK
;
A
#
# COMPACT_ATOMS: atom_id res chain seq x y z
N MET A 1 20.36 -6.37 -35.73
CA MET A 1 18.90 -6.30 -35.89
C MET A 1 18.32 -5.64 -34.66
N ASN A 2 17.46 -4.64 -34.90
CA ASN A 2 16.91 -3.70 -33.94
C ASN A 2 15.95 -4.36 -32.93
N GLY A 3 16.00 -3.90 -31.69
CA GLY A 3 15.01 -4.17 -30.64
C GLY A 3 14.99 -3.02 -29.63
N HIS A 4 14.70 -1.83 -30.12
CA HIS A 4 14.65 -0.61 -29.30
C HIS A 4 13.24 -0.45 -28.70
N LYS A 5 13.19 -0.21 -27.38
CA LYS A 5 12.23 0.63 -26.64
C LYS A 5 10.76 0.17 -26.73
N ASP A 6 10.15 -0.25 -25.63
CA ASP A 6 9.52 0.75 -24.76
C ASP A 6 9.97 0.67 -23.30
N GLY A 7 10.89 1.56 -22.94
CA GLY A 7 11.17 1.85 -21.55
C GLY A 7 9.94 2.50 -20.91
N PHE A 8 9.14 1.69 -20.21
CA PHE A 8 8.06 2.19 -19.36
C PHE A 8 8.62 3.29 -18.44
N LYS A 9 8.25 4.54 -18.70
CA LYS A 9 8.50 5.66 -17.80
C LYS A 9 7.41 5.63 -16.76
N CYS A 10 7.70 5.07 -15.59
CA CYS A 10 6.71 5.06 -14.53
C CYS A 10 6.27 6.50 -14.21
N ARG A 11 4.96 6.75 -14.29
CA ARG A 11 4.37 8.09 -14.14
C ARG A 11 4.47 8.65 -12.72
N GLN A 12 4.97 7.85 -11.77
CA GLN A 12 4.89 8.10 -10.33
C GLN A 12 6.14 7.69 -9.53
N CYS A 13 7.31 7.54 -10.13
CA CYS A 13 8.46 6.91 -9.44
C CYS A 13 8.98 7.71 -8.23
N GLY A 14 8.46 8.92 -8.00
CA GLY A 14 8.63 9.69 -6.77
C GLY A 14 7.60 9.28 -5.71
N ILE A 15 6.37 9.78 -5.81
CA ILE A 15 5.42 9.79 -4.68
C ILE A 15 5.00 8.39 -4.20
N CYS A 16 4.77 7.41 -5.08
CA CYS A 16 4.44 6.04 -4.60
C CYS A 16 5.64 5.38 -3.89
N CYS A 17 6.84 5.82 -4.22
CA CYS A 17 8.07 5.33 -3.63
C CYS A 17 8.48 6.11 -2.36
N TYR A 18 7.95 7.32 -2.13
CA TYR A 18 8.32 8.16 -1.00
C TYR A 18 7.22 8.35 0.05
N ASN A 19 5.94 8.33 -0.33
CA ASN A 19 4.83 8.74 0.54
C ASN A 19 3.77 7.65 0.77
N ASN A 20 3.25 7.05 -0.30
CA ASN A 20 2.14 6.09 -0.22
C ASN A 20 2.38 4.90 -1.15
N THR A 21 2.76 3.75 -0.58
CA THR A 21 3.16 2.60 -1.38
C THR A 21 1.96 2.05 -2.17
N CYS A 22 2.23 1.64 -3.41
CA CYS A 22 1.18 1.17 -4.32
C CYS A 22 0.48 -0.07 -3.76
N VAL A 23 -0.82 -0.19 -4.03
CA VAL A 23 -1.59 -1.40 -3.69
C VAL A 23 -1.26 -2.53 -4.67
N LEU A 24 -1.13 -3.74 -4.14
CA LEU A 24 -0.99 -4.98 -4.91
C LEU A 24 -2.36 -5.61 -5.10
N HIS A 25 -2.62 -6.13 -6.29
CA HIS A 25 -3.66 -7.13 -6.51
C HIS A 25 -3.10 -8.53 -6.24
N PRO A 26 -3.95 -9.54 -5.97
CA PRO A 26 -3.49 -10.93 -5.80
C PRO A 26 -2.63 -11.43 -6.96
N VAL A 27 -2.95 -11.01 -8.19
CA VAL A 27 -2.20 -11.38 -9.41
C VAL A 27 -0.77 -10.83 -9.46
N ASP A 28 -0.47 -9.75 -8.72
CA ASP A 28 0.86 -9.16 -8.67
C ASP A 28 1.82 -9.98 -7.79
N LEU A 29 1.30 -10.65 -6.76
CA LEU A 29 2.11 -11.30 -5.73
C LEU A 29 2.98 -12.45 -6.28
N PRO A 30 2.47 -13.39 -7.10
CA PRO A 30 3.31 -14.43 -7.70
C PRO A 30 4.40 -13.85 -8.61
N GLN A 31 4.11 -12.78 -9.35
CA GLN A 31 5.07 -12.14 -10.27
C GLN A 31 6.23 -11.51 -9.49
N ILE A 32 5.93 -10.82 -8.39
CA ILE A 32 6.92 -10.21 -7.52
C ILE A 32 7.76 -11.28 -6.82
N ALA A 33 7.12 -12.33 -6.30
CA ALA A 33 7.79 -13.44 -5.63
C ALA A 33 8.77 -14.15 -6.57
N ALA A 34 8.34 -14.48 -7.79
CA ALA A 34 9.19 -15.07 -8.82
C ALA A 34 10.36 -14.16 -9.21
N PHE A 35 10.12 -12.86 -9.40
CA PHE A 35 11.17 -11.90 -9.74
C PHE A 35 12.23 -11.74 -8.64
N LEU A 36 11.82 -11.86 -7.37
CA LEU A 36 12.72 -11.78 -6.22
C LEU A 36 13.39 -13.11 -5.88
N ASP A 37 13.06 -14.19 -6.60
CA ASP A 37 13.48 -15.56 -6.29
C ASP A 37 13.15 -15.97 -4.85
N LEU A 38 11.91 -15.71 -4.44
CA LEU A 38 11.40 -16.02 -3.11
C LEU A 38 10.06 -16.74 -3.19
N SER A 39 9.74 -17.53 -2.15
CA SER A 39 8.38 -17.99 -1.96
C SER A 39 7.43 -16.82 -1.69
N ILE A 40 6.14 -17.02 -1.96
CA ILE A 40 5.10 -16.02 -1.65
C ILE A 40 5.13 -15.63 -0.16
N GLU A 41 5.25 -16.62 0.73
CA GLU A 41 5.31 -16.40 2.18
C GLU A 41 6.51 -15.51 2.57
N LEU A 42 7.70 -15.84 2.07
CA LEU A 42 8.90 -15.04 2.34
C LEU A 42 8.81 -13.64 1.71
N THR A 43 8.16 -13.52 0.56
CA THR A 43 7.90 -12.24 -0.10
C THR A 43 7.02 -11.34 0.78
N ILE A 44 5.91 -11.88 1.30
CA ILE A 44 5.05 -11.17 2.25
C ILE A 44 5.86 -10.76 3.48
N LYS A 45 6.53 -11.73 4.12
CA LYS A 45 7.29 -11.50 5.36
C LYS A 45 8.37 -10.43 5.22
N LYS A 46 9.12 -10.44 4.11
CA LYS A 46 10.26 -9.54 3.92
C LYS A 46 9.86 -8.17 3.37
N TYR A 47 8.85 -8.11 2.50
CA TYR A 47 8.65 -6.93 1.67
C TYR A 47 7.25 -6.34 1.68
N LEU A 48 6.24 -7.02 2.21
CA LEU A 48 4.85 -6.57 2.12
C LEU A 48 4.23 -6.40 3.51
N ILE A 49 3.17 -5.60 3.55
CA ILE A 49 2.42 -5.30 4.76
C ILE A 49 0.92 -5.32 4.43
N TRP A 50 0.15 -5.95 5.30
CA TRP A 50 -1.30 -5.96 5.26
C TRP A 50 -1.84 -4.68 5.89
N ASP A 51 -2.58 -3.91 5.11
CA ASP A 51 -3.25 -2.68 5.50
C ASP A 51 -4.75 -2.95 5.50
N PHE A 52 -5.41 -2.82 6.66
CA PHE A 52 -6.82 -3.13 6.81
C PHE A 52 -7.64 -1.86 6.71
N CYS A 53 -8.66 -1.88 5.87
CA CYS A 53 -9.52 -0.73 5.65
C CYS A 53 -10.99 -1.15 5.61
N GLU A 54 -11.87 -0.18 5.84
CA GLU A 54 -13.30 -0.34 5.61
C GLU A 54 -13.60 0.00 4.15
N GLY A 55 -14.25 -0.91 3.43
CA GLY A 55 -14.73 -0.66 2.09
C GLY A 55 -15.87 0.35 2.08
N SER A 56 -16.18 0.92 0.91
CA SER A 56 -17.32 1.84 0.75
C SER A 56 -18.68 1.20 1.04
N ASP A 57 -18.74 -0.12 1.06
CA ASP A 57 -19.91 -0.92 1.46
C ASP A 57 -20.03 -1.09 2.99
N GLY A 58 -19.17 -0.42 3.77
CA GLY A 58 -19.09 -0.54 5.22
C GLY A 58 -18.54 -1.89 5.69
N LYS A 59 -18.00 -2.70 4.76
CA LYS A 59 -17.46 -4.02 5.08
C LYS A 59 -15.95 -3.96 5.13
N GLU A 60 -15.40 -4.70 6.07
CA GLU A 60 -13.97 -4.83 6.25
C GLU A 60 -13.28 -5.43 5.02
N GLY A 61 -12.06 -4.95 4.78
CA GLY A 61 -11.21 -5.30 3.67
C GLY A 61 -9.74 -5.33 4.07
N ALA A 62 -8.94 -5.98 3.25
CA ALA A 62 -7.49 -5.99 3.40
C ALA A 62 -6.83 -5.61 2.07
N LEU A 63 -5.78 -4.82 2.19
CA LEU A 63 -4.91 -4.42 1.10
C LEU A 63 -3.51 -4.95 1.38
N LEU A 64 -2.85 -5.45 0.35
CA LEU A 64 -1.43 -5.78 0.43
C LEU A 64 -0.63 -4.65 -0.19
N ARG A 65 0.35 -4.13 0.56
CA ARG A 65 1.20 -3.01 0.13
C ARG A 65 2.67 -3.35 0.31
N PRO A 66 3.60 -2.76 -0.48
CA PRO A 66 5.01 -2.80 -0.15
C PRO A 66 5.25 -2.12 1.19
N LYS A 67 6.11 -2.71 2.01
CA LYS A 67 6.67 -2.07 3.19
C LYS A 67 7.37 -0.77 2.83
N ARG A 68 7.43 0.13 3.80
CA ARG A 68 8.36 1.24 3.87
C ARG A 68 9.62 0.80 4.61
N LYS A 69 10.73 1.51 4.38
CA LYS A 69 12.01 1.26 5.04
C LYS A 69 11.84 1.47 6.55
N GLY A 70 12.14 0.44 7.33
CA GLY A 70 12.00 0.46 8.79
C GLY A 70 10.66 -0.09 9.30
N ASP A 71 9.75 -0.49 8.43
CA ASP A 71 8.53 -1.20 8.85
C ASP A 71 8.89 -2.55 9.49
N LEU A 72 8.23 -2.84 10.61
CA LEU A 72 8.37 -4.09 11.34
C LEU A 72 7.10 -4.93 11.17
N GLY A 73 7.22 -6.25 11.22
CA GLY A 73 6.06 -7.15 11.09
C GLY A 73 5.47 -7.22 9.68
N THR A 74 4.26 -7.77 9.57
CA THR A 74 3.54 -7.99 8.28
C THR A 74 2.14 -7.38 8.27
N VAL A 75 1.73 -6.75 9.36
CA VAL A 75 0.43 -6.07 9.50
C VAL A 75 0.71 -4.63 9.88
N ALA A 76 0.08 -3.70 9.17
CA ALA A 76 0.19 -2.28 9.40
C ALA A 76 -0.49 -1.91 10.72
N ASP A 77 0.19 -1.12 11.54
CA ASP A 77 -0.45 -0.43 12.65
C ASP A 77 -1.28 0.76 12.14
N TYR A 78 -2.18 1.28 12.97
CA TYR A 78 -3.09 2.36 12.58
C TYR A 78 -2.37 3.65 12.15
N ARG A 79 -1.16 3.92 12.67
CA ARG A 79 -0.37 5.11 12.32
C ARG A 79 0.32 4.95 10.98
N TRP A 80 0.49 3.73 10.51
CA TRP A 80 1.13 3.43 9.23
C TRP A 80 0.45 4.20 8.09
N ALA A 81 -0.88 4.28 8.04
CA ALA A 81 -1.59 5.04 7.01
C ALA A 81 -1.23 6.55 7.01
N PHE A 82 -0.86 7.11 8.17
CA PHE A 82 -0.55 8.53 8.35
C PHE A 82 0.95 8.85 8.25
N GLU A 83 1.83 7.87 8.38
CA GLU A 83 3.29 8.07 8.31
C GLU A 83 3.79 8.07 6.85
N SER A 84 3.78 9.23 6.20
CA SER A 84 4.20 9.38 4.80
C SER A 84 5.69 9.70 4.59
N SER A 85 6.51 9.69 5.63
CA SER A 85 7.91 10.16 5.56
C SER A 85 8.90 9.07 5.10
N ARG A 86 8.48 7.80 5.03
CA ARG A 86 9.38 6.67 4.78
C ARG A 86 9.22 6.14 3.36
N ALA A 87 10.36 6.01 2.70
CA ALA A 87 10.41 5.44 1.35
C ALA A 87 10.03 3.96 1.32
N CYS A 88 9.45 3.52 0.20
CA CYS A 88 9.20 2.12 -0.14
C CYS A 88 10.48 1.27 -0.02
N VAL A 89 10.32 0.03 0.45
CA VAL A 89 11.42 -0.94 0.59
C VAL A 89 12.08 -1.28 -0.74
N PHE A 90 11.34 -1.20 -1.85
CA PHE A 90 11.86 -1.44 -3.19
C PHE A 90 12.52 -0.22 -3.84
N LEU A 91 12.53 0.94 -3.17
CA LEU A 91 13.23 2.12 -3.67
C LEU A 91 14.73 2.00 -3.41
N ASP A 92 15.51 1.81 -4.47
CA ASP A 92 16.96 2.01 -4.46
C ASP A 92 17.29 3.44 -4.90
N ARG A 93 18.27 4.07 -4.23
CA ARG A 93 18.72 5.43 -4.53
C ARG A 93 19.42 5.53 -5.88
N ARG A 94 19.93 4.42 -6.41
CA ARG A 94 20.58 4.35 -7.72
C ARG A 94 19.60 3.91 -8.81
N THR A 95 18.78 2.90 -8.52
CA THR A 95 17.78 2.35 -9.44
C THR A 95 16.36 2.61 -8.92
N LYS A 96 15.65 3.56 -9.54
CA LYS A 96 14.36 4.15 -9.09
C LYS A 96 13.33 3.17 -8.48
N CYS A 97 13.29 1.90 -8.89
CA CYS A 97 12.51 0.85 -8.25
C CYS A 97 13.12 -0.52 -8.58
N ARG A 98 13.46 -1.32 -7.56
CA ARG A 98 14.10 -2.63 -7.75
C ARG A 98 13.20 -3.64 -8.47
N ILE A 99 11.89 -3.55 -8.26
CA ILE A 99 10.89 -4.41 -8.89
C ILE A 99 10.23 -3.75 -10.10
N HIS A 100 10.87 -2.77 -10.74
CA HIS A 100 10.28 -2.03 -11.85
C HIS A 100 9.71 -2.92 -12.98
N PRO A 101 10.36 -4.02 -13.41
CA PRO A 101 9.83 -4.90 -14.45
C PRO A 101 8.51 -5.59 -14.07
N VAL A 102 8.30 -5.83 -12.76
CA VAL A 102 7.11 -6.50 -12.20
C VAL A 102 6.36 -5.57 -11.24
N LYS A 103 6.37 -4.27 -11.54
CA LYS A 103 5.73 -3.27 -10.67
C LYS A 103 4.24 -3.64 -10.49
N PRO A 104 3.68 -3.57 -9.27
CA PRO A 104 2.28 -3.88 -9.02
C PRO A 104 1.34 -3.10 -9.94
N ARG A 105 0.19 -3.68 -10.28
CA ARG A 105 -0.84 -3.03 -11.11
C ARG A 105 -1.21 -1.64 -10.60
N GLY A 106 -1.45 -1.50 -9.29
CA GLY A 106 -1.73 -0.19 -8.66
C GLY A 106 -0.58 0.82 -8.78
N GLY A 107 0.67 0.37 -9.00
CA GLY A 107 1.80 1.25 -9.28
C GLY A 107 2.01 1.58 -10.76
N ARG A 108 1.36 0.82 -11.66
CA ARG A 108 1.40 1.01 -13.11
C ARG A 108 0.25 1.88 -13.62
N GLU A 109 -0.94 1.67 -13.06
CA GLU A 109 -2.21 2.19 -13.59
C GLU A 109 -2.79 3.38 -12.80
N SER A 110 -2.54 3.45 -11.48
CA SER A 110 -3.18 4.48 -10.66
C SER A 110 -2.55 5.86 -10.86
N HIS A 111 -3.38 6.89 -11.08
CA HIS A 111 -3.00 8.29 -10.95
C HIS A 111 -3.04 8.69 -9.46
N HIS A 112 -2.27 9.70 -9.04
CA HIS A 112 -2.17 10.04 -7.60
C HIS A 112 -3.54 10.31 -6.98
N PHE A 113 -3.71 9.89 -5.72
CA PHE A 113 -4.82 10.29 -4.85
C PHE A 113 -6.24 9.94 -5.33
N SER A 114 -6.45 9.27 -6.47
CA SER A 114 -7.75 8.68 -6.78
C SER A 114 -7.89 7.37 -6.00
N VAL A 115 -8.32 7.52 -4.75
CA VAL A 115 -8.50 6.44 -3.78
C VAL A 115 -9.53 5.41 -4.27
N ASP A 116 -10.40 5.73 -5.22
CA ASP A 116 -11.63 4.96 -5.32
C ASP A 116 -11.53 3.67 -6.13
N TYR A 117 -11.11 3.67 -7.39
CA TYR A 117 -11.27 2.44 -8.20
C TYR A 117 -10.27 1.33 -7.87
N THR A 118 -8.95 1.61 -7.90
CA THR A 118 -7.95 0.54 -7.76
C THR A 118 -7.84 -0.02 -6.34
N GLN A 119 -8.17 0.75 -5.31
CA GLN A 119 -8.16 0.22 -3.94
C GLN A 119 -9.40 -0.60 -3.66
N GLN A 120 -10.58 -0.15 -4.12
CA GLN A 120 -11.82 -0.92 -3.98
C GLN A 120 -11.72 -2.24 -4.74
N GLU A 121 -11.26 -2.23 -6.00
CA GLU A 121 -11.02 -3.47 -6.75
C GLU A 121 -10.05 -4.40 -6.02
N ALA A 122 -8.92 -3.87 -5.51
CA ALA A 122 -7.98 -4.69 -4.76
C ALA A 122 -8.59 -5.24 -3.45
N VAL A 123 -9.35 -4.45 -2.70
CA VAL A 123 -10.07 -4.92 -1.50
C VAL A 123 -10.99 -6.08 -1.87
N MET A 124 -11.73 -5.95 -2.96
CA MET A 124 -12.65 -6.97 -3.44
C MET A 124 -11.92 -8.23 -3.91
N ASP A 125 -10.80 -8.07 -4.62
CA ASP A 125 -9.97 -9.18 -5.08
C ASP A 125 -9.29 -9.94 -3.93
N TRP A 126 -8.93 -9.23 -2.86
CA TRP A 126 -8.35 -9.84 -1.67
C TRP A 126 -9.41 -10.48 -0.78
N ARG A 127 -10.66 -10.00 -0.78
CA ARG A 127 -11.73 -10.48 0.12
C ARG A 127 -11.89 -12.00 0.05
N GLY A 128 -11.71 -12.68 1.19
CA GLY A 128 -11.79 -14.14 1.29
C GLY A 128 -10.56 -14.91 0.79
N HIS A 129 -9.49 -14.22 0.38
CA HIS A 129 -8.27 -14.87 -0.08
C HIS A 129 -7.55 -15.58 1.08
N PRO A 130 -7.08 -16.83 0.91
CA PRO A 130 -6.52 -17.65 2.00
C PRO A 130 -5.20 -17.12 2.59
N LEU A 131 -4.61 -16.10 1.98
CA LEU A 131 -3.38 -15.46 2.44
C LEU A 131 -3.64 -14.27 3.37
N ILE A 132 -4.89 -13.80 3.45
CA ILE A 132 -5.25 -12.75 4.42
C ILE A 132 -5.10 -13.34 5.83
N PRO A 133 -4.33 -12.69 6.72
CA PRO A 133 -4.26 -13.13 8.10
C PRO A 133 -5.62 -12.90 8.78
N PRO A 134 -6.05 -13.80 9.69
CA PRO A 134 -7.35 -13.68 10.35
C PRO A 134 -7.52 -12.31 11.01
N PHE A 135 -8.67 -11.68 10.73
CA PHE A 135 -8.95 -10.28 11.08
C PHE A 135 -8.91 -10.00 12.59
N GLU A 136 -9.15 -11.02 13.43
CA GLU A 136 -9.03 -10.88 14.89
C GLU A 136 -7.63 -10.44 15.34
N LEU A 137 -6.57 -10.78 14.59
CA LEU A 137 -5.20 -10.39 14.92
C LEU A 137 -4.94 -8.89 14.69
N SER A 138 -5.48 -8.31 13.61
CA SER A 138 -5.29 -6.89 13.30
C SER A 138 -6.14 -6.00 14.22
N HIS A 139 -7.35 -6.44 14.56
CA HIS A 139 -8.22 -5.72 15.47
C HIS A 139 -7.70 -5.73 16.93
N GLN A 140 -7.04 -6.80 17.38
CA GLN A 140 -6.34 -6.82 18.67
C GLN A 140 -5.14 -5.87 18.71
N LEU A 141 -4.37 -5.78 17.62
CA LEU A 141 -3.23 -4.84 17.52
C LEU A 141 -3.69 -3.38 17.39
N ALA A 142 -4.80 -3.13 16.68
CA ALA A 142 -5.39 -1.78 16.53
C ALA A 142 -6.14 -1.29 17.78
N ARG A 143 -6.82 -2.18 18.52
CA ARG A 143 -7.51 -1.83 19.79
C ARG A 143 -6.55 -1.47 20.92
N ASN A 144 -5.34 -2.02 20.93
CA ASN A 144 -4.29 -1.61 21.86
C ASN A 144 -3.69 -0.21 21.52
N GLY A 145 -4.23 0.49 20.51
CA GLY A 145 -3.78 1.83 20.08
C GLY A 145 -4.86 2.74 19.46
N PHE A 146 -6.15 2.51 19.73
CA PHE A 146 -7.33 3.36 19.41
C PHE A 146 -7.47 3.90 17.96
N ILE A 147 -8.33 3.21 17.20
CA ILE A 147 -9.23 3.69 16.11
C ILE A 147 -8.55 4.30 14.87
N CYS A 148 -8.54 3.52 13.77
CA CYS A 148 -8.26 4.02 12.43
C CYS A 148 -9.33 5.05 12.01
N ALA A 149 -8.93 6.32 12.01
CA ALA A 149 -9.68 7.43 11.45
C ALA A 149 -9.79 7.27 9.92
N PHE A 150 -10.90 6.73 9.44
CA PHE A 150 -11.24 6.75 8.01
C PHE A 150 -12.55 7.50 7.69
N LEU A 151 -13.17 8.14 8.68
CA LEU A 151 -14.35 9.02 8.47
C LEU A 151 -14.08 10.53 8.63
N ASP A 152 -12.91 10.97 9.10
CA ASP A 152 -12.71 12.39 9.44
C ASP A 152 -12.03 13.25 8.36
N ILE A 153 -11.55 12.68 7.24
CA ILE A 153 -11.00 13.51 6.13
C ILE A 153 -12.13 14.12 5.27
N PHE A 154 -13.37 13.64 5.40
CA PHE A 154 -14.55 14.21 4.74
C PHE A 154 -15.64 14.69 5.71
N ASN A 155 -15.34 14.85 7.01
CA ASN A 155 -16.26 15.49 7.95
C ASN A 155 -16.01 17.02 7.97
N PRO A 156 -16.91 17.86 7.42
CA PRO A 156 -16.71 19.30 7.32
C PRO A 156 -16.61 20.03 8.67
N ARG A 157 -16.85 19.37 9.82
CA ARG A 157 -16.60 19.96 11.14
C ARG A 157 -15.12 20.10 11.49
N TYR A 158 -14.25 19.21 11.00
CA TYR A 158 -12.81 19.24 11.37
C TYR A 158 -11.99 20.34 10.68
N LEU A 159 -12.53 20.99 9.64
CA LEU A 159 -11.90 22.16 9.01
C LEU A 159 -12.13 23.47 9.78
N GLN A 160 -13.03 23.48 10.77
CA GLN A 160 -13.36 24.70 11.53
C GLN A 160 -12.46 24.91 12.76
N ASP A 161 -11.76 23.89 13.24
CA ASP A 161 -11.03 23.92 14.52
C ASP A 161 -9.49 23.89 14.38
N MET A 162 -8.92 24.10 13.20
CA MET A 162 -7.46 24.25 13.09
C MET A 162 -7.04 25.70 13.44
N PRO A 163 -6.19 25.91 14.46
CA PRO A 163 -5.66 27.23 14.74
C PRO A 163 -4.74 27.64 13.58
N ILE A 164 -5.13 28.71 12.90
CA ILE A 164 -4.30 29.40 11.92
C ILE A 164 -3.03 29.87 12.64
N ARG A 165 -1.91 29.19 12.42
CA ARG A 165 -0.60 29.78 12.73
C ARG A 165 -0.38 30.94 11.76
N GLN A 166 -0.72 32.14 12.21
CA GLN A 166 -0.24 33.36 11.57
C GLN A 166 1.28 33.45 11.77
N LYS A 167 1.96 33.94 10.73
CA LYS A 167 3.41 34.09 10.63
C LYS A 167 3.98 35.01 11.70
#